data_AF-A0A024GKQ5-F1
#
_entry.id   AF-A0A024GKQ5-F1
#
_cell.length_a   1.000
_cell.length_b   1.000
_cell.length_c   1.000
_cell.angle_alpha   90.00
_cell.angle_beta   90.00
_cell.angle_gamma   90.00
#
_symmetry.space_group_name_H-M   'P 1'
#
loop_
_entity.id
_entity.type
_entity.pdbx_description
1 polymer ?
#
loop_
_entity_poly.entity_id
_entity_poly.type
_entity_poly.pdbx_seq_one_letter_code
_entity_poly.pdbx_strand_id
1 'polypeptide(L)'
;MPAGIIKHADYDILYRQIEQCSTRIECLRKDYEEALDSLETAMQVLIKKTRKKEWSVPKARKDMIIQWFQLFLHVSDLRIEIRRGEVRHKTTRDLKQFSCQHKTGRSEASHSGLSIDDVNVLYQKLDRSLKDHRVRTRLECLFLQIDLLDRDQIGTLDSRLRECLSTFESCIGKYHKIEIIRNDPHDKLIVFADRNGASTDEYSVYRTCFDPSSCLCPASDFEPWKDFQFTIVEVSPDRTNEDGQLNGGRCYNATEAPLNVGLNELKRRYGFEILENTAECYQMCRATAHVETKRVGIDPLLSANHPDQALRYFRSRVQSSKSPECEHFQFILSNMQDNSLHIHLGGYYLKSMAETIDIFLDTVEHFDIRITGIDVSNTILDNASTRSICRMCKMRASRHHSLTLKMRGLTLDYFDNLLCLLDAISMASSGQWLKIHQLDLSYNNFIFSNRMSSLNWLQQLPRQFPALEELILVSCFPAPLWAIQHQNEEEVFVALLTCRQFPRLVKIDYSCNWVSSAILHIFFTLCELRQLTLDNLKFGSSSLTSEEILQRHEFASDRQSVPDMASWIL
;
A
#
# COMPACT_ATOMS: atom_id res chain seq x y z
N MET A 1 -47.21 16.66 -9.69
CA MET A 1 -46.12 17.67 -9.73
C MET A 1 -45.39 17.48 -11.05
N PRO A 2 -45.17 18.52 -11.86
CA PRO A 2 -44.51 18.35 -13.14
C PRO A 2 -43.01 18.08 -12.91
N ALA A 3 -42.49 17.08 -13.62
CA ALA A 3 -41.07 16.75 -13.63
C ALA A 3 -40.29 17.96 -14.18
N GLY A 4 -39.67 18.71 -13.26
CA GLY A 4 -38.88 19.89 -13.59
C GLY A 4 -37.70 19.47 -14.45
N ILE A 5 -37.66 20.00 -15.67
CA ILE A 5 -36.47 19.96 -16.52
C ILE A 5 -35.41 20.81 -15.80
N ILE A 6 -34.42 20.14 -15.20
CA ILE A 6 -33.21 20.76 -14.65
C ILE A 6 -32.56 21.54 -15.81
N LYS A 7 -32.34 22.85 -15.66
CA LYS A 7 -31.71 23.67 -16.71
C LYS A 7 -30.22 23.35 -16.77
N HIS A 8 -29.54 23.55 -17.90
CA HIS A 8 -28.09 23.34 -18.03
C HIS A 8 -27.26 23.97 -16.89
N ALA A 9 -27.66 25.17 -16.42
CA ALA A 9 -27.00 25.85 -15.29
C ALA A 9 -27.11 25.10 -13.95
N ASP A 10 -28.17 24.33 -13.73
CA ASP A 10 -28.39 23.57 -12.50
C ASP A 10 -27.51 22.29 -12.46
N TYR A 11 -27.12 21.76 -13.63
CA TYR A 11 -26.20 20.62 -13.72
C TYR A 11 -24.78 20.99 -13.33
N ASP A 12 -24.28 22.13 -13.83
CA ASP A 12 -22.93 22.60 -13.49
C ASP A 12 -22.78 22.88 -11.99
N ILE A 13 -23.86 23.32 -11.33
CA ILE A 13 -23.90 23.54 -9.89
C ILE A 13 -23.79 22.21 -9.13
N LEU A 14 -24.63 21.22 -9.45
CA LEU A 14 -24.60 19.91 -8.82
C LEU A 14 -23.28 19.17 -9.06
N TYR A 15 -22.73 19.30 -10.26
CA TYR A 15 -21.45 18.72 -10.63
C TYR A 15 -20.30 19.34 -9.80
N ARG A 16 -20.25 20.68 -9.67
CA ARG A 16 -19.27 21.36 -8.81
C ARG A 16 -19.41 20.96 -7.34
N GLN A 17 -20.63 20.74 -6.86
CA GLN A 17 -20.86 20.26 -5.50
C GLN A 17 -20.27 18.86 -5.30
N ILE A 18 -20.41 17.95 -6.26
CA ILE A 18 -19.79 16.62 -6.19
C ILE A 18 -18.26 16.72 -6.18
N GLU A 19 -17.67 17.58 -7.01
CA GLU A 19 -16.21 17.80 -6.99
C GLU A 19 -15.72 18.37 -5.65
N GLN A 20 -16.47 19.31 -5.07
CA GLN A 20 -16.18 19.87 -3.74
C GLN A 20 -16.29 18.80 -2.64
N CYS A 21 -17.32 17.96 -2.68
CA CYS A 21 -17.44 16.83 -1.76
C CYS A 21 -16.25 15.88 -1.88
N SER A 22 -15.89 15.49 -3.11
CA SER A 22 -14.80 14.55 -3.38
C SER A 22 -13.48 15.06 -2.82
N THR A 23 -13.16 16.33 -3.10
CA THR A 23 -11.94 16.99 -2.61
C THR A 23 -11.93 17.03 -1.07
N ARG A 24 -13.08 17.35 -0.45
CA ARG A 24 -13.19 17.40 1.01
C ARG A 24 -12.99 16.03 1.65
N ILE A 25 -13.60 14.99 1.06
CA ILE A 25 -13.47 13.61 1.51
C ILE A 25 -12.01 13.15 1.41
N GLU A 26 -11.31 13.46 0.32
CA GLU A 26 -9.89 13.12 0.16
C GLU A 26 -8.99 13.79 1.21
N CYS A 27 -9.24 15.06 1.56
CA CYS A 27 -8.53 15.72 2.64
C CYS A 27 -8.75 15.02 3.98
N LEU A 28 -10.03 14.77 4.33
CA LEU A 28 -10.38 14.06 5.55
C LEU A 28 -9.84 12.62 5.59
N ARG A 29 -9.72 11.96 4.42
CA ARG A 29 -9.12 10.63 4.30
C ARG A 29 -7.67 10.64 4.78
N LYS A 30 -6.89 11.67 4.44
CA LYS A 30 -5.49 11.79 4.89
C LYS A 30 -5.42 11.97 6.42
N ASP A 31 -6.28 12.82 6.97
CA ASP A 31 -6.37 13.00 8.43
C ASP A 31 -6.79 11.69 9.12
N TYR A 32 -7.71 10.93 8.51
CA TYR A 32 -8.16 9.63 9.01
C TYR A 32 -7.04 8.58 8.97
N GLU A 33 -6.26 8.54 7.89
CA GLU A 33 -5.10 7.66 7.75
C GLU A 33 -4.04 7.96 8.82
N GLU A 34 -3.67 9.23 9.01
CA GLU A 34 -2.73 9.66 10.06
C GLU A 34 -3.24 9.31 11.47
N ALA A 35 -4.53 9.59 11.73
CA ALA A 35 -5.14 9.29 13.03
C ALA A 35 -5.14 7.79 13.33
N LEU A 36 -5.32 6.96 12.29
CA LEU A 36 -5.31 5.51 12.40
C LEU A 36 -3.91 4.95 12.64
N ASP A 37 -2.89 5.49 11.99
CA ASP A 37 -1.48 5.14 12.22
C ASP A 37 -1.08 5.44 13.69
N SER A 38 -1.51 6.58 14.22
CA SER A 38 -1.33 6.92 15.64
C SER A 38 -2.07 5.97 16.58
N LEU A 39 -3.30 5.58 16.24
CA LEU A 39 -4.08 4.63 17.04
C LEU A 39 -3.45 3.22 17.04
N GLU A 40 -2.95 2.76 15.90
CA GLU A 40 -2.21 1.49 15.75
C GLU A 40 -0.92 1.53 16.57
N THR A 41 -0.19 2.64 16.51
CA THR A 41 1.02 2.86 17.33
C THR A 41 0.68 2.80 18.82
N ALA A 42 -0.38 3.48 19.25
CA ALA A 42 -0.88 3.41 20.62
C ALA A 42 -1.27 1.98 21.01
N MET A 43 -1.86 1.21 20.09
CA MET A 43 -2.21 -0.20 20.32
C MET A 43 -0.98 -1.07 20.53
N GLN A 44 0.09 -0.89 19.73
CA GLN A 44 1.35 -1.62 19.91
C GLN A 44 2.01 -1.30 21.25
N VAL A 45 2.00 -0.03 21.67
CA VAL A 45 2.50 0.38 22.99
C VAL A 45 1.69 -0.26 24.11
N LEU A 46 0.35 -0.29 23.98
CA LEU A 46 -0.54 -0.95 24.94
C LEU A 46 -0.20 -2.45 25.06
N ILE A 47 -0.05 -3.18 23.94
CA ILE A 47 0.34 -4.60 23.92
C ILE A 47 1.70 -4.83 24.58
N LYS A 48 2.66 -3.93 24.34
CA LYS A 48 3.99 -4.05 24.97
C LYS A 48 3.91 -3.84 26.47
N LYS A 49 3.08 -2.92 26.95
CA LYS A 49 2.90 -2.61 28.37
C LYS A 49 2.08 -3.68 29.10
N THR A 50 1.11 -4.32 28.44
CA THR A 50 0.34 -5.45 29.02
C THR A 50 1.23 -6.64 29.38
N ARG A 51 2.36 -6.80 28.68
CA ARG A 51 3.37 -7.84 28.94
C ARG A 51 4.38 -7.49 30.04
N LYS A 52 4.36 -6.27 30.57
CA LYS A 52 5.35 -5.74 31.53
C LYS A 52 4.75 -5.54 32.93
N LYS A 53 5.62 -5.25 33.92
CA LYS A 53 5.24 -4.88 35.30
C LYS A 53 4.30 -3.66 35.37
N GLU A 54 4.29 -2.77 34.37
CA GLU A 54 3.37 -1.62 34.36
C GLU A 54 1.88 -2.06 34.36
N TRP A 55 1.56 -3.22 33.78
CA TRP A 55 0.19 -3.76 33.76
C TRP A 55 -0.30 -4.24 35.13
N SER A 56 0.62 -4.58 36.04
CA SER A 56 0.25 -5.04 37.39
C SER A 56 -0.21 -3.91 38.30
N VAL A 57 -0.15 -2.65 37.84
CA VAL A 57 -0.66 -1.48 38.56
C VAL A 57 -2.10 -1.20 38.09
N PRO A 58 -3.15 -1.46 38.91
CA PRO A 58 -4.54 -1.37 38.46
C PRO A 58 -4.93 0.01 37.92
N LYS A 59 -4.45 1.08 38.55
CA LYS A 59 -4.72 2.47 38.14
C LYS A 59 -4.10 2.80 36.78
N ALA A 60 -2.81 2.53 36.58
CA ALA A 60 -2.13 2.77 35.31
C ALA A 60 -2.77 1.99 34.16
N ARG A 61 -3.15 0.72 34.42
CA ARG A 61 -3.89 -0.12 33.47
C ARG A 61 -5.23 0.53 33.06
N LYS A 62 -6.03 0.96 34.04
CA LYS A 62 -7.32 1.65 33.79
C LYS A 62 -7.11 2.90 32.94
N ASP A 63 -6.16 3.74 33.31
CA ASP A 63 -5.90 5.01 32.61
C ASP A 63 -5.48 4.77 31.15
N MET A 64 -4.66 3.74 30.90
CA MET A 64 -4.27 3.37 29.54
C MET A 64 -5.43 2.86 28.69
N ILE A 65 -6.30 2.01 29.26
CA ILE A 65 -7.50 1.52 28.57
C ILE A 65 -8.42 2.68 28.19
N ILE A 66 -8.62 3.61 29.13
CA ILE A 66 -9.43 4.83 28.91
C ILE A 66 -8.84 5.68 27.79
N GLN A 67 -7.55 6.01 27.88
CA GLN A 67 -6.87 6.86 26.89
C GLN A 67 -6.92 6.26 25.48
N TRP A 68 -6.68 4.96 25.35
CA TRP A 68 -6.74 4.30 24.05
C TRP A 68 -8.16 4.30 23.48
N PHE A 69 -9.17 3.98 24.28
CA PHE A 69 -10.55 3.95 23.80
C PHE A 69 -11.07 5.34 23.47
N GLN A 70 -10.66 6.38 24.20
CA GLN A 70 -10.95 7.77 23.86
C GLN A 70 -10.33 8.15 22.51
N LEU A 71 -9.07 7.80 22.27
CA LEU A 71 -8.43 8.00 20.98
C LEU A 71 -9.20 7.29 19.85
N PHE A 72 -9.58 6.02 20.06
CA PHE A 72 -10.42 5.27 19.11
C PHE A 72 -11.73 6.00 18.78
N LEU A 73 -12.41 6.57 19.78
CA LEU A 73 -13.66 7.32 19.56
C LEU A 73 -13.44 8.57 18.68
N HIS A 74 -12.31 9.26 18.84
CA HIS A 74 -11.95 10.41 18.01
C HIS A 74 -11.60 10.00 16.57
N VAL A 75 -10.89 8.90 16.38
CA VAL A 75 -10.63 8.34 15.04
C VAL A 75 -11.95 7.92 14.36
N SER A 76 -12.88 7.34 15.11
CA SER A 76 -14.22 6.99 14.64
C SER A 76 -15.03 8.22 14.19
N ASP A 77 -14.77 9.40 14.77
CA ASP A 77 -15.45 10.64 14.38
C ASP A 77 -15.05 11.14 12.99
N LEU A 78 -13.79 10.96 12.59
CA LEU A 78 -13.37 11.22 11.22
C LEU A 78 -14.08 10.33 10.23
N ARG A 79 -14.19 9.03 10.52
CA ARG A 79 -14.96 8.08 9.70
C ARG A 79 -16.41 8.53 9.52
N ILE A 80 -17.03 9.01 10.58
CA ILE A 80 -18.42 9.47 10.57
C ILE A 80 -18.56 10.79 9.79
N GLU A 81 -17.64 11.73 9.97
CA GLU A 81 -17.61 12.98 9.20
C GLU A 81 -17.45 12.68 7.69
N ILE A 82 -16.59 11.72 7.33
CA ILE A 82 -16.39 11.31 5.94
C ILE A 82 -17.66 10.69 5.33
N ARG A 83 -18.28 9.73 6.04
CA ARG A 83 -19.41 8.96 5.49
C ARG A 83 -20.72 9.76 5.49
N ARG A 84 -20.99 10.50 6.56
CA ARG A 84 -22.29 11.16 6.82
C ARG A 84 -22.18 12.68 6.97
N GLY A 85 -20.97 13.25 6.96
CA GLY A 85 -20.80 14.69 7.11
C GLY A 85 -21.06 15.21 8.53
N GLU A 86 -21.35 14.33 9.49
CA GLU A 86 -21.65 14.73 10.87
C GLU A 86 -20.38 15.19 11.57
N VAL A 87 -20.34 16.47 11.96
CA VAL A 87 -19.24 17.06 12.72
C VAL A 87 -19.58 17.01 14.20
N ARG A 88 -18.73 16.37 15.01
CA ARG A 88 -18.99 16.11 16.45
C ARG A 88 -18.12 16.95 17.40
N HIS A 89 -17.10 17.61 16.89
CA HIS A 89 -16.18 18.46 17.66
C HIS A 89 -16.28 19.93 17.24
N LYS A 90 -15.80 20.82 18.11
CA LYS A 90 -15.60 22.23 17.77
C LYS A 90 -14.70 22.35 16.55
N THR A 91 -15.04 23.25 15.64
CA THR A 91 -14.36 23.46 14.37
C THR A 91 -14.34 24.95 14.04
N THR A 92 -13.28 25.41 13.38
CA THR A 92 -13.21 26.77 12.83
C THR A 92 -13.98 26.92 11.51
N ARG A 93 -14.28 25.78 10.87
CA ARG A 93 -14.94 25.69 9.55
C ARG A 93 -16.38 26.22 9.60
N ASP A 94 -16.76 27.02 8.60
CA ASP A 94 -18.15 27.45 8.43
C ASP A 94 -19.01 26.31 7.86
N LEU A 95 -19.81 25.68 8.73
CA LEU A 95 -20.71 24.58 8.36
C LEU A 95 -21.98 25.07 7.64
N LYS A 96 -22.27 26.38 7.61
CA LYS A 96 -23.47 26.92 6.97
C LYS A 96 -23.33 27.06 5.45
N GLN A 97 -22.11 26.98 4.94
CA GLN A 97 -21.82 27.16 3.51
C GLN A 97 -22.47 26.06 2.64
N PHE A 98 -22.64 24.85 3.18
CA PHE A 98 -23.14 23.71 2.43
C PHE A 98 -24.38 23.13 3.10
N SER A 99 -25.40 22.81 2.29
CA SER A 99 -26.60 22.16 2.79
C SER A 99 -26.45 20.64 2.71
N CYS A 100 -26.77 19.97 3.82
CA CYS A 100 -26.91 18.52 3.89
C CYS A 100 -27.94 18.03 2.86
N GLN A 101 -27.54 17.13 1.98
CA GLN A 101 -28.33 16.59 0.88
C GLN A 101 -29.02 15.27 1.26
N HIS A 102 -28.39 14.49 2.13
CA HIS A 102 -28.88 13.21 2.62
C HIS A 102 -29.79 13.35 3.87
N LYS A 103 -30.49 12.25 4.20
CA LYS A 103 -31.37 12.14 5.38
C LYS A 103 -30.95 11.04 6.36
N THR A 104 -29.83 10.39 6.09
CA THR A 104 -29.31 9.26 6.89
C THR A 104 -28.52 9.73 8.10
N GLY A 105 -28.16 11.01 8.17
CA GLY A 105 -27.62 11.65 9.37
C GLY A 105 -28.70 12.00 10.41
N ARG A 106 -28.26 12.28 11.65
CA ARG A 106 -29.16 12.71 12.74
C ARG A 106 -29.78 14.08 12.46
N SER A 107 -31.07 14.23 12.79
CA SER A 107 -31.88 15.43 12.50
C SER A 107 -31.36 16.73 13.11
N GLU A 108 -30.60 16.62 14.21
CA GLU A 108 -30.04 17.76 14.96
C GLU A 108 -28.51 17.81 14.90
N ALA A 109 -27.86 16.93 14.14
CA ALA A 109 -26.42 16.97 13.99
C ALA A 109 -25.98 18.17 13.14
N SER A 110 -24.83 18.73 13.49
CA SER A 110 -24.14 19.68 12.61
C SER A 110 -23.52 18.92 11.45
N HIS A 111 -23.83 19.34 10.22
CA HIS A 111 -23.37 18.68 9.00
C HIS A 111 -22.43 19.60 8.23
N SER A 112 -21.37 19.02 7.66
CA SER A 112 -20.52 19.70 6.68
C SER A 112 -21.18 19.80 5.29
N GLY A 113 -22.24 19.02 5.04
CA GLY A 113 -22.94 18.95 3.75
C GLY A 113 -22.12 18.40 2.59
N LEU A 114 -20.94 17.85 2.87
CA LEU A 114 -19.95 17.38 1.89
C LEU A 114 -19.46 15.98 2.26
N SER A 115 -20.36 15.00 2.27
CA SER A 115 -20.09 13.60 2.64
C SER A 115 -20.37 12.60 1.51
N ILE A 116 -19.96 11.34 1.68
CA ILE A 116 -20.25 10.26 0.71
C ILE A 116 -21.76 10.10 0.50
N ASP A 117 -22.54 10.11 1.58
CA ASP A 117 -24.00 10.02 1.48
C ASP A 117 -24.59 11.21 0.72
N ASP A 118 -24.05 12.42 0.90
CA ASP A 118 -24.46 13.60 0.13
C ASP A 118 -24.12 13.43 -1.36
N VAL A 119 -22.93 12.94 -1.68
CA VAL A 119 -22.52 12.65 -3.07
C VAL A 119 -23.46 11.64 -3.72
N ASN A 120 -23.82 10.57 -3.01
CA ASN A 120 -24.76 9.57 -3.51
C ASN A 120 -26.13 10.18 -3.84
N VAL A 121 -26.63 11.10 -3.00
CA VAL A 121 -27.89 11.80 -3.27
C VAL A 121 -27.76 12.76 -4.46
N LEU A 122 -26.66 13.52 -4.55
CA LEU A 122 -26.40 14.41 -5.68
C LEU A 122 -26.30 13.63 -6.99
N TYR A 123 -25.62 12.49 -6.98
CA TYR A 123 -25.51 11.58 -8.11
C TYR A 123 -26.88 11.09 -8.59
N GLN A 124 -27.74 10.62 -7.67
CA GLN A 124 -29.10 10.18 -8.01
C GLN A 124 -29.97 11.29 -8.60
N LYS A 125 -29.78 12.54 -8.17
CA LYS A 125 -30.48 13.71 -8.75
C LYS A 125 -30.02 13.98 -10.19
N LEU A 126 -28.72 13.82 -10.46
CA LEU A 126 -28.12 14.00 -11.78
C LEU A 126 -28.50 12.88 -12.76
N ASP A 127 -28.46 11.62 -12.32
CA ASP A 127 -28.79 10.46 -13.17
C ASP A 127 -30.25 10.50 -13.67
N ARG A 128 -31.20 10.92 -12.82
CA ARG A 128 -32.63 11.00 -13.17
C ARG A 128 -32.97 12.10 -14.19
N SER A 129 -32.06 13.03 -14.46
CA SER A 129 -32.36 14.24 -15.21
C SER A 129 -31.79 14.23 -16.65
N LEU A 130 -30.96 13.26 -17.02
CA LEU A 130 -30.13 13.36 -18.22
C LEU A 130 -30.62 12.62 -19.48
N LYS A 131 -30.65 13.37 -20.59
CA LYS A 131 -30.68 12.87 -21.98
C LYS A 131 -29.38 13.14 -22.76
N ASP A 132 -28.42 13.87 -22.18
CA ASP A 132 -27.16 14.27 -22.84
C ASP A 132 -26.02 13.26 -22.56
N HIS A 133 -25.44 12.71 -23.63
CA HIS A 133 -24.40 11.71 -23.58
C HIS A 133 -23.08 12.23 -22.97
N ARG A 134 -22.72 13.51 -23.20
CA ARG A 134 -21.43 14.07 -22.70
C ARG A 134 -21.42 14.22 -21.18
N VAL A 135 -22.56 14.62 -20.61
CA VAL A 135 -22.72 14.74 -19.15
C VAL A 135 -22.77 13.37 -18.50
N ARG A 136 -23.36 12.37 -19.18
CA ARG A 136 -23.41 10.99 -18.70
C ARG A 136 -22.02 10.37 -18.54
N THR A 137 -21.14 10.51 -19.52
CA THR A 137 -19.76 9.99 -19.43
C THR A 137 -18.98 10.65 -18.28
N ARG A 138 -19.18 11.96 -18.07
CA ARG A 138 -18.53 12.69 -16.97
C ARG A 138 -19.04 12.24 -15.60
N LEU A 139 -20.34 11.94 -15.48
CA LEU A 139 -20.94 11.38 -14.26
C LEU A 139 -20.50 9.93 -14.00
N GLU A 140 -20.37 9.11 -15.04
CA GLU A 140 -19.84 7.75 -14.93
C GLU A 140 -18.40 7.78 -14.40
N CYS A 141 -17.57 8.73 -14.85
CA CYS A 141 -16.23 8.92 -14.31
C CYS A 141 -16.25 9.32 -12.84
N LEU A 142 -17.10 10.28 -12.45
CA LEU A 142 -17.24 10.70 -11.04
C LEU A 142 -17.76 9.56 -10.17
N PHE A 143 -18.69 8.76 -10.67
CA PHE A 143 -19.24 7.62 -9.95
C PHE A 143 -18.14 6.59 -9.64
N LEU A 144 -17.35 6.23 -10.65
CA LEU A 144 -16.22 5.30 -10.47
C LEU A 144 -15.18 5.85 -9.48
N GLN A 145 -14.93 7.16 -9.49
CA GLN A 145 -14.02 7.81 -8.54
C GLN A 145 -14.54 7.74 -7.10
N ILE A 146 -15.81 8.05 -6.90
CA ILE A 146 -16.44 8.01 -5.57
C ILE A 146 -16.57 6.58 -5.07
N ASP A 147 -16.88 5.62 -5.95
CA ASP A 147 -16.94 4.19 -5.58
C ASP A 147 -15.55 3.68 -5.18
N LEU A 148 -14.49 4.05 -5.91
CA LEU A 148 -13.10 3.72 -5.56
C LEU A 148 -12.68 4.38 -4.24
N LEU A 149 -13.03 5.66 -4.04
CA LEU A 149 -12.74 6.40 -2.82
C LEU A 149 -13.45 5.78 -1.60
N ASP A 150 -14.73 5.43 -1.72
CA ASP A 150 -15.51 4.81 -0.64
C ASP A 150 -15.09 3.38 -0.36
N ARG A 151 -15.00 2.52 -1.38
CA ARG A 151 -14.74 1.08 -1.19
C ARG A 151 -13.28 0.78 -0.95
N ASP A 152 -12.40 1.24 -1.83
CA ASP A 152 -11.01 0.80 -1.84
C ASP A 152 -10.16 1.63 -0.90
N GLN A 153 -10.39 2.94 -0.84
CA GLN A 153 -9.57 3.81 0.01
C GLN A 153 -10.14 3.88 1.44
N ILE A 154 -11.37 4.36 1.61
CA ILE A 154 -11.99 4.56 2.93
C ILE A 154 -12.42 3.22 3.52
N GLY A 155 -12.90 2.28 2.71
CA GLY A 155 -13.26 0.93 3.16
C GLY A 155 -12.06 0.13 3.70
N THR A 156 -10.86 0.36 3.16
CA THR A 156 -9.62 -0.22 3.72
C THR A 156 -9.30 0.39 5.08
N LEU A 157 -9.41 1.71 5.24
CA LEU A 157 -9.24 2.37 6.55
C LEU A 157 -10.27 1.90 7.58
N ASP A 158 -11.52 1.74 7.19
CA ASP A 158 -12.59 1.20 8.05
C ASP A 158 -12.33 -0.24 8.47
N SER A 159 -11.68 -1.03 7.61
CA SER A 159 -11.29 -2.40 7.93
C SER A 159 -10.14 -2.42 8.94
N ARG A 160 -9.13 -1.56 8.75
CA ARG A 160 -8.04 -1.36 9.72
C ARG A 160 -8.55 -0.86 11.08
N LEU A 161 -9.48 0.08 11.11
CA LEU A 161 -10.09 0.56 12.36
C LEU A 161 -10.84 -0.56 13.11
N ARG A 162 -11.57 -1.42 12.38
CA ARG A 162 -12.23 -2.60 12.96
C ARG A 162 -11.23 -3.61 13.50
N GLU A 163 -10.14 -3.85 12.79
CA GLU A 163 -9.06 -4.74 13.23
C GLU A 163 -8.36 -4.22 14.48
N CYS A 164 -8.12 -2.90 14.57
CA CYS A 164 -7.59 -2.25 15.77
C CYS A 164 -8.48 -2.51 16.98
N LEU A 165 -9.80 -2.31 16.84
CA LEU A 165 -10.74 -2.57 17.92
C LEU A 165 -10.79 -4.05 18.31
N SER A 166 -10.78 -4.97 17.33
CA SER A 166 -10.75 -6.41 17.61
C SER A 166 -9.47 -6.83 18.33
N THR A 167 -8.32 -6.26 17.94
CA THR A 167 -7.04 -6.49 18.60
C THR A 167 -7.05 -5.96 20.02
N PHE A 168 -7.64 -4.79 20.24
CA PHE A 168 -7.87 -4.23 21.57
C PHE A 168 -8.74 -5.16 22.41
N GLU A 169 -9.89 -5.61 21.89
CA GLU A 169 -10.78 -6.53 22.59
C GLU A 169 -10.07 -7.83 22.99
N SER A 170 -9.30 -8.43 22.08
CA SER A 170 -8.50 -9.63 22.34
C SER A 170 -7.39 -9.40 23.37
N CYS A 171 -6.74 -8.23 23.34
CA CYS A 171 -5.68 -7.87 24.27
C CYS A 171 -6.23 -7.69 25.70
N ILE A 172 -7.34 -6.97 25.83
CA ILE A 172 -7.95 -6.64 27.13
C ILE A 172 -8.76 -7.82 27.68
N GLY A 173 -9.45 -8.58 26.82
CA GLY A 173 -10.25 -9.77 27.17
C GLY A 173 -9.48 -10.88 27.91
N LYS A 174 -8.14 -10.84 27.86
CA LYS A 174 -7.26 -11.71 28.64
C LYS A 174 -7.31 -11.43 30.14
N TYR A 175 -7.60 -10.19 30.53
CA TYR A 175 -7.51 -9.71 31.90
C TYR A 175 -8.86 -9.26 32.45
N HIS A 176 -9.72 -8.71 31.59
CA HIS A 176 -11.00 -8.13 31.96
C HIS A 176 -12.11 -8.71 31.10
N LYS A 177 -13.32 -8.83 31.65
CA LYS A 177 -14.50 -8.87 30.80
C LYS A 177 -14.78 -7.44 30.36
N ILE A 178 -14.97 -7.23 29.06
CA ILE A 178 -15.34 -5.94 28.51
C ILE A 178 -16.57 -6.10 27.62
N GLU A 179 -17.39 -5.05 27.57
CA GLU A 179 -18.52 -4.94 26.67
C GLU A 179 -18.46 -3.60 25.96
N ILE A 180 -18.48 -3.61 24.63
CA ILE A 180 -18.57 -2.41 23.81
C ILE A 180 -20.00 -2.31 23.28
N ILE A 181 -20.76 -1.40 23.86
CA ILE A 181 -22.12 -1.09 23.43
C ILE A 181 -22.00 -0.08 22.28
N ARG A 182 -22.35 -0.50 21.07
CA ARG A 182 -22.30 0.33 19.86
C ARG A 182 -23.67 0.96 19.59
N ASN A 183 -23.95 2.07 20.25
CA ASN A 183 -25.21 2.79 20.09
C ASN A 183 -24.94 4.18 19.52
N ASP A 184 -24.53 4.29 18.26
CA ASP A 184 -24.24 5.58 17.60
C ASP A 184 -25.28 6.66 17.97
N PRO A 185 -24.86 7.76 18.62
CA PRO A 185 -23.50 8.27 18.77
C PRO A 185 -22.70 7.80 20.00
N HIS A 186 -23.31 7.00 20.85
CA HIS A 186 -22.83 6.50 22.13
C HIS A 186 -22.15 5.13 21.99
N ASP A 187 -20.96 5.11 21.40
CA ASP A 187 -20.05 3.99 21.64
C ASP A 187 -19.56 4.06 23.10
N LYS A 188 -19.85 3.02 23.88
CA LYS A 188 -19.51 2.92 25.30
C LYS A 188 -18.75 1.63 25.56
N LEU A 189 -17.56 1.74 26.13
CA LEU A 189 -16.82 0.62 26.69
C LEU A 189 -17.17 0.47 28.18
N ILE A 190 -17.63 -0.71 28.57
CA ILE A 190 -17.82 -1.11 29.97
C ILE A 190 -16.74 -2.13 30.30
N VAL A 191 -16.04 -1.93 31.41
CA VAL A 191 -15.02 -2.85 31.93
C VAL A 191 -15.51 -3.39 33.26
N PHE A 192 -15.56 -4.70 33.41
CA PHE A 192 -16.02 -5.37 34.62
C PHE A 192 -14.84 -5.79 35.50
N ALA A 193 -15.01 -5.68 36.82
CA ALA A 193 -13.95 -5.97 37.79
C ALA A 193 -13.57 -7.46 37.87
N ASP A 194 -14.50 -8.35 37.53
CA ASP A 194 -14.29 -9.80 37.43
C ASP A 194 -14.53 -10.28 35.99
N ARG A 195 -13.66 -11.21 35.55
CA ARG A 195 -13.70 -11.87 34.24
C ARG A 195 -14.95 -12.73 34.07
N ASN A 196 -15.57 -13.17 35.17
CA ASN A 196 -16.80 -13.95 35.18
C ASN A 196 -18.07 -13.09 35.04
N GLY A 197 -17.97 -11.75 35.05
CA GLY A 197 -19.09 -10.84 34.80
C GLY A 197 -20.20 -10.82 35.85
N ALA A 198 -19.93 -11.33 37.06
CA ALA A 198 -20.91 -11.43 38.15
C ALA A 198 -20.98 -10.18 39.05
N SER A 199 -20.17 -9.14 38.80
CA SER A 199 -20.08 -7.92 39.60
C SER A 199 -20.42 -6.65 38.82
N THR A 200 -20.78 -5.60 39.57
CA THR A 200 -20.93 -4.20 39.15
C THR A 200 -19.76 -3.69 38.29
N ASP A 201 -20.06 -2.83 37.30
CA ASP A 201 -19.10 -2.16 36.42
C ASP A 201 -17.89 -1.60 37.21
N GLU A 202 -16.66 -1.91 36.79
CA GLU A 202 -15.44 -1.33 37.37
C GLU A 202 -15.30 0.14 36.97
N TYR A 203 -15.57 0.42 35.69
CA TYR A 203 -15.71 1.75 35.12
C TYR A 203 -16.29 1.66 33.70
N SER A 204 -16.78 2.79 33.20
CA SER A 204 -17.17 2.92 31.80
C SER A 204 -16.52 4.13 31.14
N VAL A 205 -16.23 3.97 29.85
CA VAL A 205 -15.65 5.00 28.99
C VAL A 205 -16.64 5.24 27.88
N TYR A 206 -17.09 6.48 27.76
CA TYR A 206 -18.00 6.89 26.73
C TYR A 206 -17.55 8.25 26.20
N ARG A 207 -18.06 8.58 25.02
CA ARG A 207 -17.80 9.85 24.38
C ARG A 207 -18.28 11.03 25.22
N THR A 208 -17.46 12.06 25.34
CA THR A 208 -17.76 13.24 26.15
C THR A 208 -18.39 14.39 25.37
N CYS A 209 -18.26 14.42 24.04
CA CYS A 209 -18.80 15.46 23.18
C CYS A 209 -19.54 14.87 21.97
N PHE A 210 -20.74 15.39 21.68
CA PHE A 210 -21.65 14.83 20.67
C PHE A 210 -22.04 15.81 19.56
N ASP A 211 -21.78 17.09 19.77
CA ASP A 211 -22.03 18.16 18.82
C ASP A 211 -21.03 19.32 19.03
N PRO A 212 -20.78 20.16 18.01
CA PRO A 212 -19.82 21.26 18.10
C PRO A 212 -20.18 22.32 19.16
N SER A 213 -21.48 22.52 19.41
CA SER A 213 -21.97 23.52 20.38
C SER A 213 -21.75 23.11 21.84
N SER A 214 -21.86 21.82 22.16
CA SER A 214 -21.68 21.24 23.50
C SER A 214 -20.28 20.68 23.72
N CYS A 215 -19.45 20.63 22.68
CA CYS A 215 -18.10 20.08 22.75
C CYS A 215 -17.20 20.88 23.71
N LEU A 216 -16.66 20.20 24.73
CA LEU A 216 -15.78 20.78 25.74
C LEU A 216 -14.29 20.70 25.38
N CYS A 217 -13.94 20.20 24.19
CA CYS A 217 -12.54 20.12 23.75
C CYS A 217 -11.92 21.52 23.68
N PRO A 218 -10.65 21.68 24.11
CA PRO A 218 -10.01 22.99 24.28
C PRO A 218 -9.65 23.68 22.95
N ALA A 219 -9.66 22.97 21.82
CA ALA A 219 -9.34 23.50 20.49
C ALA A 219 -10.48 23.26 19.49
N SER A 220 -10.67 24.22 18.59
CA SER A 220 -11.41 24.05 17.34
C SER A 220 -10.52 23.28 16.36
N ASP A 221 -11.01 22.19 15.80
CA ASP A 221 -10.23 21.21 15.02
C ASP A 221 -9.31 20.37 15.91
N PHE A 222 -9.90 19.80 16.97
CA PHE A 222 -9.20 18.96 17.94
C PHE A 222 -8.72 17.64 17.32
N GLU A 223 -7.40 17.45 17.27
CA GLU A 223 -6.71 16.30 16.67
C GLU A 223 -5.85 15.57 17.73
N PRO A 224 -6.46 14.82 18.66
CA PRO A 224 -5.76 14.24 19.81
C PRO A 224 -4.68 13.21 19.41
N TRP A 225 -4.65 12.76 18.16
CA TRP A 225 -3.71 11.78 17.64
C TRP A 225 -2.34 12.34 17.27
N LYS A 226 -2.20 13.66 17.03
CA LYS A 226 -0.92 14.25 16.56
C LYS A 226 0.20 14.19 17.60
N ASP A 227 -0.16 14.46 18.86
CA ASP A 227 0.77 14.47 19.99
C ASP A 227 0.45 13.35 21.01
N PHE A 228 -0.24 12.29 20.58
CA PHE A 228 -0.72 11.27 21.50
C PHE A 228 0.45 10.51 22.16
N GLN A 229 0.51 10.59 23.48
CA GLN A 229 1.38 9.76 24.30
C GLN A 229 0.61 9.30 25.53
N PHE A 230 0.78 8.03 25.91
CA PHE A 230 0.22 7.56 27.17
C PHE A 230 0.84 8.35 28.33
N THR A 231 0.01 9.00 29.12
CA THR A 231 0.47 9.63 30.36
C THR A 231 0.95 8.53 31.31
N ILE A 232 2.27 8.41 31.47
CA ILE A 232 2.86 7.46 32.41
C ILE A 232 2.74 8.11 33.79
N VAL A 233 1.87 7.58 34.64
CA VAL A 233 1.89 7.91 36.06
C VAL A 233 3.18 7.32 36.62
N GLU A 234 4.16 8.18 36.93
CA GLU A 234 5.35 7.77 37.68
C GLU A 234 4.88 7.18 39.01
N VAL A 235 5.16 5.88 39.19
CA VAL A 235 5.00 5.23 40.49
C VAL A 235 6.15 5.76 41.34
N SER A 236 5.86 6.69 42.24
CA SER A 236 6.80 7.05 43.31
C SER A 236 7.15 5.76 44.06
N PRO A 237 8.43 5.33 44.10
CA PRO A 237 8.83 4.16 44.85
C PRO A 237 9.01 4.60 46.31
N ASP A 238 7.93 5.00 46.97
CA ASP A 238 7.93 5.09 48.42
C ASP A 238 6.52 5.29 48.98
N ARG A 239 6.08 4.28 49.73
CA ARG A 239 5.21 4.29 50.92
C ARG A 239 4.68 2.88 51.17
N THR A 240 5.60 1.93 51.31
CA THR A 240 5.42 0.83 52.26
C THR A 240 6.12 1.25 53.53
N ASN A 241 5.35 1.89 54.42
CA ASN A 241 5.45 1.80 55.88
C ASN A 241 4.57 2.90 56.49
N GLU A 242 3.92 2.55 57.61
CA GLU A 242 3.07 3.39 58.47
C GLU A 242 1.65 3.56 57.86
N ASP A 243 0.65 2.77 58.21
CA ASP A 243 0.09 2.67 59.56
C ASP A 243 -1.06 1.64 59.59
N GLY A 244 -1.29 1.03 60.75
CA GLY A 244 -2.61 0.50 61.11
C GLY A 244 -2.81 -1.02 61.08
N GLN A 245 -2.23 -1.71 62.07
CA GLN A 245 -2.77 -2.96 62.61
C GLN A 245 -4.29 -2.87 62.83
N LEU A 246 -5.03 -3.96 62.55
CA LEU A 246 -5.71 -4.78 63.57
C LEU A 246 -6.67 -5.80 62.93
N ASN A 247 -6.47 -7.07 63.32
CA ASN A 247 -7.47 -8.13 63.47
C ASN A 247 -8.21 -8.61 62.21
N GLY A 248 -8.21 -9.88 61.83
CA GLY A 248 -7.80 -11.11 62.50
C GLY A 248 -8.54 -12.27 61.82
N GLY A 249 -7.93 -13.46 61.76
CA GLY A 249 -8.64 -14.67 61.32
C GLY A 249 -7.82 -15.65 60.51
N ARG A 250 -7.05 -16.48 61.24
CA ARG A 250 -6.55 -17.84 60.92
C ARG A 250 -7.55 -18.65 60.08
N CYS A 251 -7.25 -19.73 59.36
CA CYS A 251 -6.13 -20.65 59.12
C CYS A 251 -6.60 -21.44 57.86
N TYR A 252 -5.77 -22.09 57.04
CA TYR A 252 -5.09 -23.33 57.38
C TYR A 252 -3.80 -23.48 56.57
N ASN A 253 -2.77 -23.89 57.31
CA ASN A 253 -1.49 -24.36 56.82
C ASN A 253 -1.65 -25.64 55.98
N ALA A 254 -0.88 -25.73 54.91
CA ALA A 254 -0.34 -27.01 54.44
C ALA A 254 1.06 -26.78 53.83
N THR A 255 2.06 -26.95 54.69
CA THR A 255 3.31 -27.70 54.43
C THR A 255 4.32 -27.13 53.41
N GLU A 256 5.38 -26.49 53.94
CA GLU A 256 6.76 -26.55 53.43
C GLU A 256 7.19 -28.02 53.26
N ALA A 257 7.94 -28.52 52.28
CA ALA A 257 8.83 -27.97 51.26
C ALA A 257 9.08 -29.10 50.21
N PRO A 258 10.18 -29.10 49.44
CA PRO A 258 10.50 -28.24 48.30
C PRO A 258 10.56 -29.09 47.02
N LEU A 259 10.26 -28.52 45.85
CA LEU A 259 10.88 -29.02 44.62
C LEU A 259 11.18 -27.83 43.73
N ASN A 260 12.47 -27.56 43.58
CA ASN A 260 13.03 -26.80 42.47
C ASN A 260 12.57 -27.47 41.17
N VAL A 261 11.42 -27.05 40.66
CA VAL A 261 10.98 -27.41 39.33
C VAL A 261 11.77 -26.49 38.39
N GLY A 262 12.93 -27.00 37.94
CA GLY A 262 13.77 -26.32 36.96
C GLY A 262 12.95 -25.97 35.71
N LEU A 263 13.25 -24.82 35.11
CA LEU A 263 12.54 -24.21 33.98
C LEU A 263 12.23 -25.19 32.81
N ASN A 264 13.03 -26.25 32.67
CA ASN A 264 12.90 -27.27 31.63
C ASN A 264 11.75 -28.26 31.88
N GLU A 265 11.37 -28.50 33.14
CA GLU A 265 10.22 -29.34 33.50
C GLU A 265 8.89 -28.61 33.21
N LEU A 266 8.89 -27.28 33.39
CA LEU A 266 7.77 -26.40 33.06
C LEU A 266 7.53 -26.33 31.54
N LYS A 267 8.60 -26.27 30.73
CA LYS A 267 8.49 -26.24 29.26
C LYS A 267 7.90 -27.52 28.67
N ARG A 268 8.24 -28.69 29.22
CA ARG A 268 7.65 -29.99 28.81
C ARG A 268 6.15 -30.08 29.07
N ARG A 269 5.65 -29.52 30.18
CA ARG A 269 4.21 -29.57 30.53
C ARG A 269 3.32 -28.69 29.65
N TYR A 270 3.88 -27.69 28.97
CA TYR A 270 3.15 -26.80 28.06
C TYR A 270 3.39 -27.12 26.57
N GLY A 271 3.91 -28.30 26.26
CA GLY A 271 4.03 -28.79 24.87
C GLY A 271 5.20 -28.20 24.08
N PHE A 272 6.21 -27.62 24.74
CA PHE A 272 7.46 -27.23 24.09
C PHE A 272 8.45 -28.39 24.18
N GLU A 273 8.52 -29.22 23.13
CA GLU A 273 9.65 -30.11 22.93
C GLU A 273 10.91 -29.27 22.64
N ILE A 274 11.95 -29.50 23.43
CA ILE A 274 13.25 -28.84 23.31
C ILE A 274 14.02 -29.58 22.20
N LEU A 275 14.19 -28.93 21.05
CA LEU A 275 15.26 -29.27 20.10
C LEU A 275 16.58 -28.86 20.74
N GLU A 276 17.24 -29.81 21.41
CA GLU A 276 18.63 -29.66 21.83
C GLU A 276 19.54 -29.77 20.60
N ASN A 277 20.07 -28.63 20.15
CA ASN A 277 21.49 -28.46 19.85
C ASN A 277 21.80 -27.00 19.46
N THR A 278 22.03 -26.15 20.46
CA THR A 278 22.78 -24.91 20.28
C THR A 278 24.25 -25.17 20.59
N ALA A 279 24.99 -25.64 19.60
CA ALA A 279 26.44 -25.66 19.62
C ALA A 279 27.03 -25.61 18.20
N GLU A 280 26.53 -24.74 17.31
CA GLU A 280 27.16 -24.56 15.99
C GLU A 280 26.96 -23.17 15.33
N CYS A 281 26.48 -22.15 16.06
CA CYS A 281 26.24 -20.81 15.48
C CYS A 281 27.38 -19.80 15.59
N TYR A 282 28.60 -20.20 15.97
CA TYR A 282 29.75 -19.27 16.02
C TYR A 282 31.03 -19.76 15.32
N GLN A 283 30.96 -20.80 14.49
CA GLN A 283 32.14 -21.35 13.79
C GLN A 283 31.98 -21.59 12.27
N MET A 284 30.99 -20.97 11.61
CA MET A 284 30.78 -21.09 10.14
C MET A 284 31.22 -19.89 9.30
N CYS A 285 32.03 -18.96 9.83
CA CYS A 285 32.63 -17.88 9.02
C CYS A 285 34.09 -18.13 8.62
N ARG A 286 34.69 -19.29 8.94
CA ARG A 286 36.05 -19.64 8.49
C ARG A 286 36.24 -21.16 8.37
N ALA A 287 35.78 -21.73 7.27
CA ALA A 287 36.36 -22.97 6.73
C ALA A 287 36.07 -23.05 5.22
N THR A 288 36.88 -22.33 4.46
CA THR A 288 37.33 -22.79 3.15
C THR A 288 37.84 -24.22 3.25
N ALA A 289 37.52 -25.01 2.22
CA ALA A 289 38.10 -26.30 1.84
C ALA A 289 37.46 -27.58 2.43
N HIS A 290 36.96 -28.38 1.50
CA HIS A 290 36.78 -29.84 1.54
C HIS A 290 35.74 -30.43 2.50
N VAL A 291 34.50 -30.64 2.01
CA VAL A 291 33.78 -31.92 2.20
C VAL A 291 32.93 -32.24 0.96
N GLU A 292 33.51 -33.11 0.14
CA GLU A 292 32.90 -34.22 -0.60
C GLU A 292 31.45 -34.12 -1.08
N THR A 293 31.36 -33.92 -2.40
CA THR A 293 30.27 -34.34 -3.25
C THR A 293 29.94 -35.83 -3.05
N LYS A 294 28.83 -36.14 -2.37
CA LYS A 294 28.13 -37.42 -2.61
C LYS A 294 27.46 -37.32 -3.98
N ARG A 295 28.25 -37.60 -5.03
CA ARG A 295 27.78 -37.87 -6.38
C ARG A 295 26.91 -39.13 -6.32
N VAL A 296 25.59 -38.95 -6.26
CA VAL A 296 24.68 -39.95 -6.83
C VAL A 296 24.90 -39.84 -8.33
N GLY A 297 25.51 -40.88 -8.91
CA GLY A 297 25.91 -40.92 -10.30
C GLY A 297 24.72 -40.70 -11.23
N ILE A 298 24.73 -39.56 -11.90
CA ILE A 298 24.13 -39.39 -13.22
C ILE A 298 25.31 -39.08 -14.13
N ASP A 299 25.53 -39.95 -15.12
CA ASP A 299 26.67 -39.92 -16.04
C ASP A 299 26.91 -38.52 -16.66
N PRO A 300 28.15 -37.98 -16.65
CA PRO A 300 28.44 -36.65 -17.19
C PRO A 300 28.56 -36.56 -18.73
N LEU A 301 28.04 -37.54 -19.48
CA LEU A 301 28.38 -37.70 -20.90
C LEU A 301 27.20 -37.74 -21.88
N LEU A 302 26.01 -37.28 -21.47
CA LEU A 302 24.84 -37.16 -22.36
C LEU A 302 24.22 -35.76 -22.26
N SER A 303 24.65 -34.88 -23.17
CA SER A 303 24.01 -33.62 -23.60
C SER A 303 23.45 -32.72 -22.48
N ALA A 304 24.23 -31.72 -22.08
CA ALA A 304 23.91 -30.74 -21.03
C ALA A 304 22.71 -29.81 -21.30
N ASN A 305 21.91 -30.06 -22.34
CA ASN A 305 20.91 -29.11 -22.85
C ASN A 305 19.53 -29.75 -23.08
N HIS A 306 19.06 -30.65 -22.21
CA HIS A 306 17.71 -31.22 -22.34
C HIS A 306 16.75 -30.66 -21.28
N PRO A 307 15.59 -30.07 -21.67
CA PRO A 307 14.57 -29.57 -20.73
C PRO A 307 14.14 -30.61 -19.69
N ASP A 308 14.19 -31.89 -20.05
CA ASP A 308 13.84 -33.00 -19.16
C ASP A 308 14.77 -33.14 -17.93
N GLN A 309 16.05 -32.79 -18.07
CA GLN A 309 17.01 -32.87 -16.96
C GLN A 309 16.80 -31.73 -15.97
N ALA A 310 16.61 -30.50 -16.48
CA ALA A 310 16.27 -29.34 -15.67
C ALA A 310 14.94 -29.55 -14.93
N LEU A 311 13.94 -30.10 -15.62
CA LEU A 311 12.64 -30.43 -15.04
C LEU A 311 12.75 -31.49 -13.94
N ARG A 312 13.54 -32.55 -14.14
CA ARG A 312 13.79 -33.58 -13.11
C ARG A 312 14.51 -33.00 -11.89
N TYR A 313 15.51 -32.16 -12.11
CA TYR A 313 16.24 -31.49 -11.04
C TYR A 313 15.32 -30.59 -10.21
N PHE A 314 14.52 -29.74 -10.86
CA PHE A 314 13.54 -28.89 -10.21
C PHE A 314 12.54 -29.71 -9.37
N ARG A 315 11.95 -30.76 -9.97
CA ARG A 315 11.01 -31.66 -9.29
C ARG A 315 11.61 -32.36 -8.07
N SER A 316 12.91 -32.68 -8.10
CA SER A 316 13.59 -33.34 -6.98
C SER A 316 13.81 -32.41 -5.79
N ARG A 317 13.89 -31.09 -6.02
CA ARG A 317 14.14 -30.09 -4.98
C ARG A 317 12.88 -29.46 -4.41
N VAL A 318 11.82 -29.34 -5.21
CA VAL A 318 10.52 -28.90 -4.71
C VAL A 318 9.88 -30.03 -3.93
N GLN A 319 9.86 -29.93 -2.60
CA GLN A 319 9.19 -30.90 -1.73
C GLN A 319 7.70 -30.97 -2.11
N SER A 320 7.22 -32.13 -2.59
CA SER A 320 5.84 -32.57 -2.90
C SER A 320 4.69 -31.55 -2.94
N SER A 321 4.94 -30.33 -3.40
CA SER A 321 4.00 -29.22 -3.46
C SER A 321 3.30 -29.32 -4.81
N LYS A 322 1.99 -29.58 -4.77
CA LYS A 322 1.11 -29.63 -5.95
C LYS A 322 0.41 -28.29 -6.19
N SER A 323 1.07 -27.17 -5.86
CA SER A 323 0.47 -25.87 -6.12
C SER A 323 0.42 -25.60 -7.64
N PRO A 324 -0.61 -24.91 -8.14
CA PRO A 324 -0.72 -24.59 -9.57
C PRO A 324 0.47 -23.73 -10.06
N GLU A 325 1.07 -22.93 -9.19
CA GLU A 325 2.28 -22.15 -9.47
C GLU A 325 3.52 -23.05 -9.64
N CYS A 326 3.66 -24.10 -8.82
CA CYS A 326 4.72 -25.11 -8.98
C CYS A 326 4.60 -25.88 -10.30
N GLU A 327 3.37 -26.23 -10.70
CA GLU A 327 3.10 -26.84 -12.01
C GLU A 327 3.43 -25.87 -13.16
N HIS A 328 3.20 -24.58 -12.95
CA HIS A 328 3.53 -23.55 -13.93
C HIS A 328 5.05 -23.37 -14.12
N PHE A 329 5.84 -23.38 -13.04
CA PHE A 329 7.31 -23.38 -13.17
C PHE A 329 7.83 -24.61 -13.93
N GLN A 330 7.21 -25.78 -13.72
CA GLN A 330 7.50 -26.99 -14.49
C GLN A 330 7.13 -26.81 -15.97
N PHE A 331 5.97 -26.20 -16.25
CA PHE A 331 5.54 -25.88 -17.61
C PHE A 331 6.53 -24.94 -18.31
N ILE A 332 6.98 -23.88 -17.63
CA ILE A 332 8.00 -22.96 -18.16
C ILE A 332 9.27 -23.73 -18.53
N LEU A 333 9.83 -24.56 -17.63
CA LEU A 333 11.03 -25.37 -17.93
C LEU A 333 10.82 -26.34 -19.09
N SER A 334 9.62 -26.92 -19.21
CA SER A 334 9.30 -27.84 -20.31
C SER A 334 9.21 -27.16 -21.68
N ASN A 335 8.93 -25.86 -21.72
CA ASN A 335 8.86 -25.06 -22.94
C ASN A 335 10.21 -24.41 -23.31
N MET A 336 11.30 -24.79 -22.67
CA MET A 336 12.63 -24.28 -23.02
C MET A 336 12.99 -24.65 -24.46
N GLN A 337 13.37 -23.64 -25.25
CA GLN A 337 13.81 -23.80 -26.64
C GLN A 337 15.24 -23.30 -26.77
N ASP A 338 16.11 -24.10 -27.40
CA ASP A 338 17.52 -23.74 -27.66
C ASP A 338 18.28 -23.23 -26.41
N ASN A 339 18.02 -23.87 -25.27
CA ASN A 339 18.56 -23.46 -23.96
C ASN A 339 18.21 -22.01 -23.57
N SER A 340 17.07 -21.53 -24.06
CA SER A 340 16.53 -20.21 -23.78
C SER A 340 15.12 -20.30 -23.22
N LEU A 341 14.78 -19.34 -22.37
CA LEU A 341 13.57 -19.34 -21.59
C LEU A 341 12.94 -17.95 -21.57
N HIS A 342 11.66 -17.91 -21.91
CA HIS A 342 10.80 -16.77 -21.64
C HIS A 342 9.97 -17.07 -20.39
N ILE A 343 10.30 -16.40 -19.29
CA ILE A 343 9.70 -16.62 -17.99
C ILE A 343 8.39 -15.82 -17.93
N HIS A 344 7.27 -16.49 -18.16
CA HIS A 344 5.95 -15.88 -18.06
C HIS A 344 5.31 -16.21 -16.71
N LEU A 345 5.32 -15.28 -15.77
CA LEU A 345 4.68 -15.37 -14.47
C LEU A 345 3.38 -14.56 -14.38
N GLY A 346 2.95 -13.94 -15.48
CA GLY A 346 1.83 -13.02 -15.48
C GLY A 346 0.50 -13.64 -15.02
N GLY A 347 -0.24 -12.93 -14.16
CA GLY A 347 -1.54 -13.33 -13.62
C GLY A 347 -1.51 -14.35 -12.47
N TYR A 348 -0.33 -14.77 -12.01
CA TYR A 348 -0.19 -15.72 -10.91
C TYR A 348 -0.09 -15.02 -9.53
N TYR A 349 -0.61 -15.72 -8.51
CA TYR A 349 -0.51 -15.31 -7.12
C TYR A 349 0.77 -15.88 -6.50
N LEU A 350 1.85 -15.11 -6.50
CA LEU A 350 3.17 -15.58 -6.05
C LEU A 350 3.49 -15.23 -4.59
N LYS A 351 2.48 -14.93 -3.77
CA LYS A 351 2.69 -14.62 -2.35
C LYS A 351 3.21 -15.86 -1.62
N SER A 352 4.23 -15.70 -0.77
CA SER A 352 4.89 -16.78 -0.03
C SER A 352 5.59 -17.84 -0.90
N MET A 353 5.88 -17.54 -2.18
CA MET A 353 6.49 -18.49 -3.12
C MET A 353 8.01 -18.31 -3.29
N ALA A 354 8.64 -17.44 -2.49
CA ALA A 354 10.06 -17.09 -2.59
C ALA A 354 10.98 -18.33 -2.67
N GLU A 355 10.79 -19.33 -1.81
CA GLU A 355 11.58 -20.56 -1.81
C GLU A 355 11.46 -21.34 -3.12
N THR A 356 10.25 -21.45 -3.67
CA THR A 356 10.03 -22.15 -4.95
C THR A 356 10.63 -21.37 -6.12
N ILE A 357 10.49 -20.05 -6.12
CA ILE A 357 11.12 -19.17 -7.11
C ILE A 357 12.63 -19.35 -7.03
N ASP A 358 13.23 -19.31 -5.83
CA ASP A 358 14.66 -19.48 -5.66
C ASP A 358 15.17 -20.86 -6.11
N ILE A 359 14.42 -21.95 -5.87
CA ILE A 359 14.75 -23.28 -6.40
C ILE A 359 14.69 -23.30 -7.94
N PHE A 360 13.72 -22.62 -8.53
CA PHE A 360 13.61 -22.47 -9.98
C PHE A 360 14.80 -21.69 -10.54
N LEU A 361 15.18 -20.58 -9.92
CA LEU A 361 16.34 -19.79 -10.30
C LEU A 361 17.66 -20.58 -10.16
N ASP A 362 17.83 -21.34 -9.08
CA ASP A 362 18.96 -22.25 -8.91
C ASP A 362 19.04 -23.30 -10.03
N THR A 363 17.88 -23.77 -10.51
CA THR A 363 17.81 -24.70 -11.64
C THR A 363 18.27 -24.01 -12.92
N VAL A 364 17.78 -22.81 -13.20
CA VAL A 364 18.20 -22.00 -14.36
C VAL A 364 19.72 -21.75 -14.35
N GLU A 365 20.29 -21.42 -13.19
CA GLU A 365 21.73 -21.23 -13.02
C GLU A 365 22.53 -22.52 -13.15
N HIS A 366 22.04 -23.64 -12.61
CA HIS A 366 22.73 -24.93 -12.65
C HIS A 366 22.91 -25.46 -14.08
N PHE A 367 21.90 -25.26 -14.93
CA PHE A 367 21.88 -25.71 -16.31
C PHE A 367 22.31 -24.62 -17.32
N ASP A 368 22.78 -23.47 -16.83
CA ASP A 368 23.18 -22.32 -17.66
C ASP A 368 22.11 -21.92 -18.70
N ILE A 369 20.84 -21.95 -18.27
CA ILE A 369 19.69 -21.64 -19.13
C ILE A 369 19.64 -20.12 -19.35
N ARG A 370 19.50 -19.70 -20.60
CA ARG A 370 19.45 -18.28 -20.98
C ARG A 370 18.06 -17.70 -20.76
N ILE A 371 17.96 -16.51 -20.17
CA ILE A 371 16.68 -15.81 -20.03
C ILE A 371 16.57 -14.76 -21.13
N THR A 372 15.56 -14.88 -22.00
CA THR A 372 15.30 -13.97 -23.12
C THR A 372 14.16 -13.00 -22.83
N GLY A 373 13.27 -13.33 -21.89
CA GLY A 373 12.26 -12.41 -21.42
C GLY A 373 11.67 -12.80 -20.08
N ILE A 374 11.17 -11.80 -19.37
CA ILE A 374 10.55 -11.90 -18.06
C ILE A 374 9.23 -11.13 -18.13
N ASP A 375 8.13 -11.82 -17.86
CA ASP A 375 6.81 -11.23 -17.76
C ASP A 375 6.24 -11.51 -16.37
N VAL A 376 6.12 -10.46 -15.56
CA VAL A 376 5.51 -10.49 -14.22
C VAL A 376 4.24 -9.64 -14.19
N SER A 377 3.55 -9.52 -15.32
CA SER A 377 2.36 -8.66 -15.43
C SER A 377 1.20 -9.14 -14.56
N ASN A 378 0.49 -8.26 -13.87
CA ASN A 378 -0.67 -8.56 -13.03
C ASN A 378 -0.38 -9.62 -11.96
N THR A 379 0.86 -9.74 -11.48
CA THR A 379 1.21 -10.64 -10.38
C THR A 379 1.04 -9.97 -9.03
N ILE A 380 0.65 -10.76 -8.03
CA ILE A 380 0.64 -10.34 -6.63
C ILE A 380 1.91 -10.87 -5.97
N LEU A 381 2.77 -9.97 -5.48
CA LEU A 381 4.07 -10.27 -4.88
C LEU A 381 4.13 -9.77 -3.43
N ASP A 382 4.68 -10.59 -2.52
CA ASP A 382 5.16 -10.10 -1.23
C ASP A 382 6.63 -9.66 -1.29
N ASN A 383 7.12 -9.10 -0.19
CA ASN A 383 8.52 -8.66 -0.05
C ASN A 383 9.55 -9.78 -0.23
N ALA A 384 9.20 -11.04 0.06
CA ALA A 384 10.11 -12.17 -0.09
C ALA A 384 10.23 -12.57 -1.57
N SER A 385 9.11 -12.72 -2.25
CA SER A 385 9.04 -13.13 -3.65
C SER A 385 9.54 -12.02 -4.57
N THR A 386 9.29 -10.75 -4.23
CA THR A 386 9.90 -9.59 -4.91
C THR A 386 11.42 -9.65 -4.87
N ARG A 387 12.03 -10.05 -3.74
CA ARG A 387 13.50 -10.21 -3.65
C ARG A 387 14.01 -11.34 -4.55
N SER A 388 13.28 -12.45 -4.67
CA SER A 388 13.64 -13.53 -5.59
C SER A 388 13.51 -13.08 -7.06
N ILE A 389 12.51 -12.28 -7.42
CA ILE A 389 12.43 -11.65 -8.75
C ILE A 389 13.60 -10.66 -8.98
N CYS A 390 13.97 -9.85 -7.98
CA CYS A 390 15.16 -8.99 -8.07
C CYS A 390 16.44 -9.81 -8.26
N ARG A 391 16.56 -10.99 -7.64
CA ARG A 391 17.66 -11.92 -7.85
C ARG A 391 17.68 -12.41 -9.30
N MET A 392 16.53 -12.79 -9.87
CA MET A 392 16.40 -13.23 -11.26
C MET A 392 16.98 -12.23 -12.27
N CYS A 393 16.67 -10.94 -12.10
CA CYS A 393 17.23 -9.88 -12.94
C CYS A 393 18.76 -9.78 -12.78
N LYS A 394 19.31 -10.10 -11.60
CA LYS A 394 20.75 -10.04 -11.32
C LYS A 394 21.52 -11.30 -11.73
N MET A 395 20.87 -12.40 -12.14
CA MET A 395 21.56 -13.65 -12.50
C MET A 395 22.39 -13.53 -13.78
N ARG A 396 23.44 -14.35 -13.92
CA ARG A 396 24.26 -14.39 -15.15
C ARG A 396 23.42 -14.76 -16.39
N ALA A 397 22.45 -15.65 -16.20
CA ALA A 397 21.47 -16.07 -17.20
C ALA A 397 20.75 -14.91 -17.91
N SER A 398 20.57 -13.77 -17.22
CA SER A 398 19.85 -12.58 -17.71
C SER A 398 20.77 -11.49 -18.27
N ARG A 399 22.10 -11.55 -18.05
CA ARG A 399 23.03 -10.44 -18.33
C ARG A 399 23.56 -10.38 -19.75
N HIS A 400 23.63 -11.52 -20.44
CA HIS A 400 24.37 -11.60 -21.71
C HIS A 400 23.51 -11.37 -22.96
N HIS A 401 22.18 -11.29 -22.80
CA HIS A 401 21.24 -11.29 -23.92
C HIS A 401 20.29 -10.10 -23.87
N SER A 402 19.72 -9.80 -25.03
CA SER A 402 18.66 -8.83 -25.16
C SER A 402 17.41 -9.36 -24.45
N LEU A 403 16.90 -8.61 -23.47
CA LEU A 403 15.82 -9.04 -22.59
C LEU A 403 14.56 -8.19 -22.82
N THR A 404 13.42 -8.87 -22.96
CA THR A 404 12.10 -8.26 -22.88
C THR A 404 11.61 -8.32 -21.44
N LEU A 405 11.34 -7.16 -20.83
CA LEU A 405 10.83 -7.08 -19.46
C LEU A 405 9.42 -6.48 -19.47
N LYS A 406 8.45 -7.27 -19.02
CA LYS A 406 7.05 -6.85 -18.87
C LYS A 406 6.64 -6.87 -17.42
N MET A 407 6.22 -5.72 -16.93
CA MET A 407 5.85 -5.51 -15.53
C MET A 407 4.55 -4.73 -15.45
N ARG A 408 3.53 -5.16 -16.21
CA ARG A 408 2.27 -4.43 -16.31
C ARG A 408 1.45 -4.60 -15.03
N GLY A 409 0.84 -3.54 -14.50
CA GLY A 409 -0.17 -3.62 -13.43
C GLY A 409 0.29 -4.43 -12.20
N LEU A 410 1.51 -4.20 -11.72
CA LEU A 410 2.03 -4.93 -10.58
C LEU A 410 1.24 -4.58 -9.31
N THR A 411 0.67 -5.59 -8.66
CA THR A 411 0.01 -5.41 -7.37
C THR A 411 1.04 -5.68 -6.28
N LEU A 412 1.67 -4.61 -5.79
CA LEU A 412 2.70 -4.67 -4.75
C LEU A 412 2.12 -4.19 -3.43
N ASP A 413 2.57 -4.78 -2.32
CA ASP A 413 2.21 -4.33 -0.96
C ASP A 413 2.55 -2.84 -0.74
N TYR A 414 3.61 -2.34 -1.39
CA TYR A 414 4.03 -0.93 -1.39
C TYR A 414 4.61 -0.53 -2.75
N PHE A 415 4.37 0.70 -3.22
CA PHE A 415 4.99 1.22 -4.46
C PHE A 415 6.52 1.29 -4.37
N ASP A 416 7.09 1.49 -3.18
CA ASP A 416 8.53 1.43 -2.93
C ASP A 416 9.16 0.09 -3.35
N ASN A 417 8.39 -1.00 -3.39
CA ASN A 417 8.86 -2.29 -3.88
C ASN A 417 9.06 -2.30 -5.41
N LEU A 418 8.28 -1.51 -6.17
CA LEU A 418 8.50 -1.33 -7.60
C LEU A 418 9.82 -0.62 -7.80
N LEU A 419 10.06 0.46 -7.04
CA LEU A 419 11.33 1.20 -7.10
C LEU A 419 12.51 0.32 -6.70
N CYS A 420 12.38 -0.52 -5.66
CA CYS A 420 13.43 -1.48 -5.29
C CYS A 420 13.72 -2.49 -6.40
N LEU A 421 12.69 -2.91 -7.14
CA LEU A 421 12.84 -3.83 -8.27
C LEU A 421 13.48 -3.14 -9.47
N LEU A 422 13.03 -1.93 -9.79
CA LEU A 422 13.59 -1.08 -10.83
C LEU A 422 15.06 -0.68 -10.54
N ASP A 423 15.39 -0.40 -9.28
CA ASP A 423 16.76 -0.16 -8.81
C ASP A 423 17.61 -1.42 -8.83
N ALA A 424 17.03 -2.58 -8.50
CA ALA A 424 17.72 -3.86 -8.60
C ALA A 424 18.09 -4.20 -10.05
N ILE A 425 17.29 -3.76 -11.02
CA ILE A 425 17.55 -3.90 -12.45
C ILE A 425 18.61 -2.87 -12.90
N SER A 426 18.61 -1.66 -12.34
CA SER A 426 19.51 -0.56 -12.75
C SER A 426 20.91 -0.62 -12.13
N MET A 427 21.04 -1.09 -10.89
CA MET A 427 22.30 -1.12 -10.14
C MET A 427 23.16 -2.32 -10.53
N ALA A 428 23.91 -2.18 -11.63
CA ALA A 428 25.00 -3.09 -11.95
C ALA A 428 26.20 -2.84 -11.02
N SER A 429 26.26 -3.57 -9.90
CA SER A 429 27.45 -3.62 -9.02
C SER A 429 28.71 -4.17 -9.70
N SER A 430 28.63 -4.54 -10.99
CA SER A 430 29.70 -5.22 -11.74
C SER A 430 29.92 -4.69 -13.18
N GLY A 431 29.37 -3.52 -13.53
CA GLY A 431 29.66 -2.84 -14.82
C GLY A 431 29.12 -3.51 -16.09
N GLN A 432 28.46 -4.67 -16.00
CA GLN A 432 27.72 -5.27 -17.10
C GLN A 432 26.22 -5.01 -16.91
N TRP A 433 25.68 -4.13 -17.76
CA TRP A 433 24.27 -3.76 -17.79
C TRP A 433 23.41 -4.92 -18.30
N LEU A 434 22.21 -5.11 -17.72
CA LEU A 434 21.16 -5.87 -18.40
C LEU A 434 20.85 -5.17 -19.73
N LYS A 435 20.95 -5.90 -20.84
CA LYS A 435 20.60 -5.38 -22.15
C LYS A 435 19.09 -5.48 -22.35
N ILE A 436 18.32 -4.61 -21.71
CA ILE A 436 16.88 -4.56 -21.93
C ILE A 436 16.61 -3.89 -23.28
N HIS A 437 15.96 -4.61 -24.19
CA HIS A 437 15.52 -4.09 -25.50
C HIS A 437 14.10 -3.54 -25.42
N GLN A 438 13.22 -4.23 -24.69
CA GLN A 438 11.83 -3.83 -24.53
C GLN A 438 11.50 -3.75 -23.05
N LEU A 439 10.94 -2.62 -22.63
CA LEU A 439 10.46 -2.37 -21.27
C LEU A 439 8.99 -1.96 -21.30
N ASP A 440 8.15 -2.76 -20.65
CA ASP A 440 6.72 -2.49 -20.52
C ASP A 440 6.33 -2.29 -19.05
N LEU A 441 5.94 -1.06 -18.73
CA LEU A 441 5.55 -0.62 -17.39
C LEU A 441 4.06 -0.24 -17.32
N SER A 442 3.26 -0.67 -18.30
CA SER A 442 1.85 -0.26 -18.44
C SER A 442 1.04 -0.48 -17.16
N TYR A 443 0.10 0.42 -16.88
CA TYR A 443 -0.81 0.38 -15.72
C TYR A 443 -0.14 0.45 -14.35
N ASN A 444 1.13 0.82 -14.26
CA ASN A 444 1.74 1.24 -12.99
C ASN A 444 1.62 2.76 -12.86
N ASN A 445 1.03 3.25 -11.77
CA ASN A 445 0.78 4.67 -11.61
C ASN A 445 1.99 5.39 -11.00
N PHE A 446 2.68 6.20 -11.80
CA PHE A 446 3.87 6.93 -11.37
C PHE A 446 3.57 8.28 -10.70
N ILE A 447 2.32 8.77 -10.74
CA ILE A 447 1.92 10.10 -10.27
C ILE A 447 1.56 10.12 -8.78
N PHE A 448 0.99 9.04 -8.23
CA PHE A 448 0.49 9.02 -6.84
C PHE A 448 1.51 8.54 -5.80
N SER A 449 2.75 8.25 -6.18
CA SER A 449 3.78 7.98 -5.17
C SER A 449 4.16 9.28 -4.47
N ASN A 450 3.96 9.36 -3.15
CA ASN A 450 4.30 10.51 -2.28
C ASN A 450 5.79 10.93 -2.27
N ARG A 451 6.59 10.50 -3.24
CA ARG A 451 8.02 10.76 -3.35
C ARG A 451 8.38 11.10 -4.80
N MET A 452 9.15 12.17 -4.97
CA MET A 452 9.88 12.53 -6.21
C MET A 452 10.73 11.38 -6.82
N SER A 453 10.85 10.23 -6.17
CA SER A 453 11.75 9.13 -6.57
C SER A 453 11.32 8.38 -7.84
N SER A 454 10.03 8.32 -8.16
CA SER A 454 9.53 7.57 -9.32
C SER A 454 9.79 8.27 -10.66
N LEU A 455 9.53 9.57 -10.73
CA LEU A 455 9.86 10.42 -11.88
C LEU A 455 11.38 10.61 -12.02
N ASN A 456 12.10 10.74 -10.90
CA ASN A 456 13.56 10.75 -10.90
C ASN A 456 14.15 9.44 -11.46
N TRP A 457 13.53 8.29 -11.17
CA TRP A 457 13.97 7.02 -11.76
C TRP A 457 13.78 7.01 -13.29
N LEU A 458 12.61 7.46 -13.78
CA LEU A 458 12.36 7.62 -15.23
C LEU A 458 13.40 8.54 -15.90
N GLN A 459 13.81 9.62 -15.23
CA GLN A 459 14.86 10.51 -15.74
C GLN A 459 16.23 9.83 -15.91
N GLN A 460 16.52 8.79 -15.10
CA GLN A 460 17.77 8.04 -15.21
C GLN A 460 17.69 6.87 -16.20
N LEU A 461 16.50 6.54 -16.72
CA LEU A 461 16.26 5.38 -17.58
C LEU A 461 17.17 5.34 -18.84
N PRO A 462 17.45 6.46 -19.54
CA PRO A 462 18.39 6.45 -20.68
C PRO A 462 19.81 6.04 -20.30
N ARG A 463 20.26 6.46 -19.11
CA ARG A 463 21.58 6.08 -18.57
C ARG A 463 21.57 4.62 -18.12
N GLN A 464 20.44 4.17 -17.60
CA GLN A 464 20.29 2.83 -17.04
C GLN A 464 20.14 1.74 -18.09
N PHE A 465 19.48 2.04 -19.21
CA PHE A 465 19.17 1.08 -20.27
C PHE A 465 19.52 1.67 -21.64
N PRO A 466 20.82 1.85 -21.95
CA PRO A 466 21.23 2.43 -23.23
C PRO A 466 20.90 1.54 -24.44
N ALA A 467 20.58 0.27 -24.23
CA ALA A 467 20.19 -0.67 -25.28
C ALA A 467 18.68 -0.71 -25.55
N LEU A 468 17.88 0.12 -24.85
CA LEU A 468 16.42 0.12 -24.96
C LEU A 468 15.97 0.61 -26.34
N GLU A 469 15.13 -0.18 -26.99
CA GLU A 469 14.56 0.05 -28.32
C GLU A 469 13.04 0.25 -28.26
N GLU A 470 12.35 -0.38 -27.31
CA GLU A 470 10.91 -0.22 -27.09
C GLU A 470 10.59 0.16 -25.64
N LEU A 471 9.83 1.24 -25.46
CA LEU A 471 9.32 1.71 -24.17
C LEU A 471 7.79 1.80 -24.18
N ILE A 472 7.13 1.05 -23.33
CA ILE A 472 5.66 0.99 -23.26
C ILE A 472 5.22 1.53 -21.89
N LEU A 473 4.47 2.64 -21.92
CA LEU A 473 4.04 3.42 -20.76
C LEU A 473 2.52 3.63 -20.75
N VAL A 474 1.74 2.62 -21.14
CA VAL A 474 0.27 2.78 -21.26
C VAL A 474 -0.36 3.01 -19.89
N SER A 475 -1.17 4.06 -19.74
CA SER A 475 -1.87 4.39 -18.49
C SER A 475 -0.96 4.53 -17.26
N CYS A 476 0.30 4.93 -17.47
CA CYS A 476 1.28 5.21 -16.42
C CYS A 476 1.08 6.58 -15.75
N PHE A 477 0.51 7.52 -16.50
CA PHE A 477 0.28 8.92 -16.13
C PHE A 477 -1.20 9.26 -16.31
N PRO A 478 -2.11 8.73 -15.48
CA PRO A 478 -3.52 9.07 -15.60
C PRO A 478 -3.76 10.56 -15.33
N ALA A 479 -4.82 11.13 -15.92
CA ALA A 479 -5.15 12.54 -15.74
C ALA A 479 -5.26 12.90 -14.25
N PRO A 480 -4.52 13.93 -13.77
CA PRO A 480 -4.57 14.33 -12.38
C PRO A 480 -5.99 14.79 -12.05
N LEU A 481 -6.54 14.24 -10.96
CA LEU A 481 -7.97 14.33 -10.69
C LEU A 481 -8.43 15.75 -10.34
N TRP A 482 -7.66 16.57 -9.59
CA TRP A 482 -7.89 18.02 -9.44
C TRP A 482 -6.61 18.79 -9.02
N ALA A 483 -6.52 20.08 -9.35
CA ALA A 483 -5.63 21.16 -8.84
C ALA A 483 -4.09 21.01 -8.76
N ILE A 484 -3.50 19.85 -9.09
CA ILE A 484 -2.02 19.69 -9.18
C ILE A 484 -1.57 19.86 -10.65
N GLN A 485 -2.10 20.88 -11.33
CA GLN A 485 -1.99 20.97 -12.79
C GLN A 485 -0.61 21.41 -13.30
N HIS A 486 0.22 22.06 -12.49
CA HIS A 486 1.47 22.64 -13.01
C HIS A 486 2.75 21.95 -12.51
N GLN A 487 2.85 21.60 -11.22
CA GLN A 487 4.05 20.93 -10.70
C GLN A 487 4.22 19.51 -11.25
N ASN A 488 3.14 18.72 -11.33
CA ASN A 488 3.19 17.37 -11.87
C ASN A 488 3.36 17.35 -13.41
N GLU A 489 2.83 18.36 -14.12
CA GLU A 489 3.02 18.49 -15.57
C GLU A 489 4.50 18.71 -15.91
N GLU A 490 5.15 19.63 -15.20
CA GLU A 490 6.54 19.99 -15.40
C GLU A 490 7.48 18.82 -15.04
N GLU A 491 7.23 18.11 -13.93
CA GLU A 491 8.02 16.95 -13.54
C GLU A 491 7.87 15.76 -14.51
N VAL A 492 6.65 15.49 -14.99
CA VAL A 492 6.41 14.46 -16.03
C VAL A 492 7.03 14.89 -17.35
N PHE A 493 6.93 16.16 -17.73
CA PHE A 493 7.60 16.70 -18.91
C PHE A 493 9.11 16.52 -18.82
N VAL A 494 9.75 16.89 -17.69
CA VAL A 494 11.19 16.71 -17.48
C VAL A 494 11.57 15.23 -17.53
N ALA A 495 10.78 14.34 -16.92
CA ALA A 495 11.01 12.90 -16.98
C ALA A 495 10.96 12.37 -18.42
N LEU A 496 9.94 12.73 -19.19
CA LEU A 496 9.79 12.31 -20.58
C LEU A 496 10.79 13.00 -21.52
N LEU A 497 11.27 14.21 -21.18
CA LEU A 497 12.28 14.91 -21.98
C LEU A 497 13.59 14.11 -22.04
N THR A 498 13.90 13.37 -20.96
CA THR A 498 15.06 12.47 -20.95
C THR A 498 14.94 11.33 -21.98
N CYS A 499 13.75 11.01 -22.49
CA CYS A 499 13.61 10.05 -23.58
C CYS A 499 14.39 10.46 -24.85
N ARG A 500 14.71 11.76 -25.02
CA ARG A 500 15.60 12.23 -26.10
C ARG A 500 17.03 11.72 -25.98
N GLN A 501 17.43 11.27 -24.80
CA GLN A 501 18.78 10.79 -24.52
C GLN A 501 18.95 9.29 -24.81
N PHE A 502 17.88 8.57 -25.20
CA PHE A 502 18.04 7.18 -25.62
C PHE A 502 18.73 7.09 -26.97
N PRO A 503 19.84 6.35 -27.09
CA PRO A 503 20.57 6.25 -28.35
C PRO A 503 19.91 5.32 -29.37
N ARG A 504 18.92 4.49 -28.97
CA ARG A 504 18.35 3.41 -29.81
C ARG A 504 16.83 3.28 -29.72
N LEU A 505 16.14 4.20 -29.04
CA LEU A 505 14.70 4.08 -28.83
C LEU A 505 13.94 4.30 -30.13
N VAL A 506 13.35 3.23 -30.67
CA VAL A 506 12.62 3.24 -31.94
C VAL A 506 11.10 3.20 -31.76
N LYS A 507 10.61 2.78 -30.58
CA LYS A 507 9.18 2.67 -30.32
C LYS A 507 8.79 3.17 -28.93
N ILE A 508 7.75 4.00 -28.90
CA ILE A 508 7.10 4.46 -27.67
C ILE A 508 5.60 4.21 -27.78
N ASP A 509 5.03 3.59 -26.76
CA ASP A 509 3.58 3.55 -26.56
C ASP A 509 3.22 4.35 -25.31
N TYR A 510 2.50 5.45 -25.50
CA TYR A 510 2.07 6.37 -24.45
C TYR A 510 0.54 6.45 -24.37
N SER A 511 -0.16 5.39 -24.75
CA SER A 511 -1.62 5.35 -24.77
C SER A 511 -2.26 5.48 -23.38
N CYS A 512 -3.52 5.89 -23.32
CA CYS A 512 -4.35 6.00 -22.10
C CYS A 512 -3.78 6.94 -21.02
N ASN A 513 -2.82 7.80 -21.37
CA ASN A 513 -2.24 8.77 -20.47
C ASN A 513 -2.87 10.16 -20.62
N TRP A 514 -2.66 10.97 -19.60
CA TRP A 514 -2.79 12.41 -19.75
C TRP A 514 -1.63 13.00 -20.54
N VAL A 515 -1.97 13.97 -21.37
CA VAL A 515 -1.04 14.61 -22.28
C VAL A 515 -1.30 16.11 -22.37
N SER A 516 -0.21 16.86 -22.51
CA SER A 516 -0.23 18.27 -22.86
C SER A 516 0.46 18.51 -24.20
N SER A 517 0.27 19.71 -24.75
CA SER A 517 0.96 20.13 -25.99
C SER A 517 2.48 20.01 -25.85
N ALA A 518 3.01 20.32 -24.67
CA ALA A 518 4.44 20.21 -24.38
C ALA A 518 4.94 18.75 -24.44
N ILE A 519 4.21 17.81 -23.83
CA ILE A 519 4.56 16.38 -23.86
C ILE A 519 4.51 15.83 -25.29
N LEU A 520 3.49 16.19 -26.07
CA LEU A 520 3.42 15.80 -27.49
C LEU A 520 4.64 16.29 -28.27
N HIS A 521 5.06 17.54 -28.04
CA HIS A 521 6.24 18.10 -28.70
C HIS A 521 7.52 17.30 -28.41
N ILE A 522 7.65 16.69 -27.21
CA ILE A 522 8.77 15.78 -26.93
C ILE A 522 8.77 14.62 -27.92
N PHE A 523 7.64 13.92 -28.07
CA PHE A 523 7.57 12.74 -28.93
C PHE A 523 7.81 13.08 -30.40
N PHE A 524 7.31 14.22 -30.88
CA PHE A 524 7.53 14.69 -32.25
C PHE A 524 8.96 15.16 -32.54
N THR A 525 9.79 15.33 -31.51
CA THR A 525 11.20 15.75 -31.65
C THR A 525 12.20 14.61 -31.39
N LEU A 526 11.72 13.38 -31.22
CA LEU A 526 12.56 12.19 -31.13
C LEU A 526 12.94 11.72 -32.54
N CYS A 527 14.11 12.14 -33.02
CA CYS A 527 14.55 11.88 -34.40
C CYS A 527 14.68 10.39 -34.77
N GLU A 528 14.91 9.51 -33.79
CA GLU A 528 15.11 8.06 -34.00
C GLU A 528 13.81 7.24 -33.86
N LEU A 529 12.70 7.88 -33.48
CA LEU A 529 11.44 7.21 -33.21
C LEU A 529 10.77 6.77 -34.53
N ARG A 530 10.53 5.47 -34.68
CA ARG A 530 9.87 4.85 -35.84
C ARG A 530 8.40 4.55 -35.61
N GLN A 531 8.02 4.31 -34.36
CA GLN A 531 6.65 4.00 -33.98
C GLN A 531 6.26 4.75 -32.71
N LEU A 532 5.19 5.54 -32.81
CA LEU A 532 4.58 6.25 -31.69
C LEU A 532 3.11 5.85 -31.61
N THR A 533 2.68 5.29 -30.47
CA THR A 533 1.29 4.90 -30.23
C THR A 533 0.68 5.80 -29.16
N LEU A 534 -0.45 6.43 -29.51
CA LEU A 534 -1.10 7.51 -28.75
C LEU A 534 -2.62 7.30 -28.66
N ASP A 535 -3.05 6.11 -28.28
CA ASP A 535 -4.48 5.79 -28.22
C ASP A 535 -5.11 6.30 -26.92
N ASN A 536 -6.39 6.72 -26.97
CA ASN A 536 -7.19 7.09 -25.79
C ASN A 536 -6.54 8.14 -24.85
N LEU A 537 -5.83 9.12 -25.43
CA LEU A 537 -5.21 10.21 -24.67
C LEU A 537 -6.24 11.10 -23.97
N LYS A 538 -5.87 11.62 -22.80
CA LYS A 538 -6.67 12.60 -22.05
C LYS A 538 -5.99 13.97 -22.10
N PHE A 539 -6.64 14.95 -22.71
CA PHE A 539 -6.11 16.31 -22.80
C PHE A 539 -6.51 17.16 -21.58
N GLY A 540 -5.54 17.85 -20.97
CA GLY A 540 -5.80 18.84 -19.92
C GLY A 540 -6.39 20.13 -20.49
N SER A 541 -7.38 20.71 -19.81
CA SER A 541 -8.09 21.94 -20.22
C SER A 541 -7.26 23.24 -20.09
N SER A 542 -6.09 23.17 -19.45
CA SER A 542 -5.18 24.28 -19.16
C SER A 542 -3.75 23.75 -19.15
N SER A 543 -3.20 23.47 -20.33
CA SER A 543 -1.82 23.00 -20.49
C SER A 543 -0.86 24.17 -20.70
N LEU A 544 0.31 24.10 -20.08
CA LEU A 544 1.42 25.01 -20.39
C LEU A 544 1.94 24.74 -21.80
N THR A 545 2.36 25.78 -22.51
CA THR A 545 3.05 25.62 -23.80
C THR A 545 4.46 25.08 -23.58
N SER A 546 5.01 24.34 -24.56
CA SER A 546 6.39 23.83 -24.51
C SER A 546 7.42 24.95 -24.27
N GLU A 547 7.17 26.15 -24.82
CA GLU A 547 8.03 27.32 -24.67
C GLU A 547 8.02 27.88 -23.24
N GLU A 548 6.87 27.88 -22.56
CA GLU A 548 6.77 28.33 -21.16
C GLU A 548 7.51 27.40 -20.19
N ILE A 549 7.52 26.08 -20.44
CA ILE A 549 8.23 25.10 -19.60
C ILE A 549 9.74 25.14 -19.87
N LEU A 550 10.15 25.22 -21.14
CA LEU A 550 11.58 25.28 -21.52
C LEU A 550 12.27 26.56 -21.02
N GLN A 551 11.57 27.70 -21.01
CA GLN A 551 12.10 28.97 -20.48
C GLN A 551 12.27 28.94 -18.95
N ARG A 552 11.42 28.22 -18.22
CA ARG A 552 11.51 28.09 -16.75
C ARG A 552 12.64 27.20 -16.27
N HIS A 553 13.11 26.28 -17.12
CA HIS A 553 14.14 25.30 -16.76
C HIS A 553 15.53 25.54 -17.40
N GLU A 554 15.77 26.72 -17.99
CA GLU A 554 17.07 27.10 -18.59
C GLU A 554 17.60 26.08 -19.64
N PHE A 555 16.72 25.34 -20.32
CA PHE A 555 17.17 24.45 -21.39
C PHE A 555 17.64 25.28 -22.59
N ALA A 556 18.93 25.15 -22.94
CA ALA A 556 19.54 25.87 -24.04
C ALA A 556 18.73 25.70 -25.34
N SER A 557 18.43 26.83 -25.97
CA SER A 557 17.66 26.96 -27.19
C SER A 557 18.46 26.49 -28.42
N ASP A 558 18.79 25.21 -28.48
CA ASP A 558 19.24 24.59 -29.72
C ASP A 558 18.03 24.41 -30.64
N ARG A 559 17.74 25.49 -31.38
CA ARG A 559 16.80 25.51 -32.50
C ARG A 559 17.32 24.59 -33.62
N GLN A 560 17.07 23.29 -33.51
CA GLN A 560 17.01 22.44 -34.70
C GLN A 560 15.57 22.44 -35.22
N SER A 561 15.46 22.81 -36.49
CA SER A 561 14.25 23.07 -37.25
C SER A 561 13.21 21.96 -37.15
N VAL A 562 11.97 22.37 -36.91
CA VAL A 562 10.73 21.59 -36.99
C VAL A 562 10.70 20.76 -38.29
N PRO A 563 10.56 19.42 -38.23
CA PRO A 563 10.30 18.61 -39.42
C PRO A 563 8.90 18.93 -39.96
N ASP A 564 8.79 19.03 -41.28
CA ASP A 564 7.53 19.29 -41.98
C ASP A 564 6.47 18.25 -41.59
N MET A 565 5.39 18.70 -40.94
CA MET A 565 4.29 17.84 -40.48
C MET A 565 3.53 17.19 -41.65
N ALA A 566 3.78 17.59 -42.90
CA ALA A 566 3.19 16.97 -44.09
C ALA A 566 3.68 15.53 -44.36
N SER A 567 4.77 15.08 -43.74
CA SER A 567 5.30 13.71 -43.93
C SER A 567 4.79 12.68 -42.91
N TRP A 568 3.96 13.10 -41.96
CA TRP A 568 3.46 12.23 -40.89
C TRP A 568 2.13 11.61 -41.30
N ILE A 569 2.08 10.28 -41.37
CA ILE A 569 0.81 9.56 -41.49
C ILE A 569 0.28 9.36 -40.07
N LEU A 570 -0.83 10.04 -39.77
CA LEU A 570 -1.61 9.88 -38.55
C LEU A 570 -2.37 8.55 -38.53
#